data_AF-A0A3A6K1Z5-F1
#
_entry.id   AF-A0A3A6K1Z5-F1
#
_cell.length_a   1.000
_cell.length_b   1.000
_cell.length_c   1.000
_cell.angle_alpha   90.00
_cell.angle_beta   90.00
_cell.angle_gamma   90.00
#
_symmetry.space_group_name_H-M   'P 1'
#
loop_
_entity.id
_entity.type
_entity.pdbx_description
1 polymer ?
#
loop_
_entity_poly.entity_id
_entity_poly.type
_entity_poly.pdbx_seq_one_letter_code
_entity_poly.pdbx_strand_id
1 'polypeptide(L)'
;MDVLESSKKYYLDVNLEEAETSIRASLKDAARSVIAVGHYLKVIRDKELYREAGYENVWDYAADTFGFSKSTASRYMARNDKFSVGGNSPVLAEEFREYSKAQLQEMLSLDAEQMSAVTPDMTVREIRELRRPKEIPYFEIPGQLSLSDFSELDDAETGASAAENSAPTETMTSTTAFTVSAEDLIGDPEEKLSAYGFPKRVYPADSLLTTPGCKGDNGRGYDCFNCHLECEIRQEYCRCVDATCGFPFPCQMVDTGKREILEKKIGERCQFIDLNLADHAAGDGSPIPCCKDCETPCEYACENSGKRVATSQQSVAADAQQETAGNAA
;
A
#
# COMPACT_ATOMS: atom_id res chain seq x y z
N MET A 1 55.35 -16.19 7.46
CA MET A 1 54.79 -14.92 6.96
C MET A 1 54.14 -15.28 5.63
N ASP A 2 52.82 -15.47 5.58
CA ASP A 2 52.06 -15.64 4.32
C ASP A 2 50.54 -15.71 4.60
N VAL A 3 50.02 -14.82 5.43
CA VAL A 3 48.56 -14.67 5.66
C VAL A 3 48.11 -13.21 5.55
N LEU A 4 49.03 -12.29 5.23
CA LEU A 4 48.74 -10.85 5.09
C LEU A 4 48.79 -10.35 3.63
N GLU A 5 49.15 -11.20 2.67
CA GLU A 5 49.24 -10.80 1.25
C GLU A 5 47.87 -10.77 0.54
N SER A 6 46.86 -11.49 1.04
CA SER A 6 45.56 -11.60 0.35
C SER A 6 44.56 -10.49 0.69
N SER A 7 44.91 -9.56 1.57
CA SER A 7 43.97 -8.54 2.09
C SER A 7 44.15 -7.14 1.46
N LYS A 8 44.93 -7.02 0.39
CA LYS A 8 45.30 -5.71 -0.22
C LYS A 8 44.93 -5.56 -1.70
N LYS A 9 43.81 -6.13 -2.15
CA LYS A 9 43.29 -5.92 -3.51
C LYS A 9 41.97 -5.13 -3.56
N TYR A 10 41.69 -4.31 -2.55
CA TYR A 10 40.49 -3.47 -2.49
C TYR A 10 40.77 -1.97 -2.66
N TYR A 11 42.02 -1.61 -2.93
CA TYR A 11 42.41 -0.24 -3.25
C TYR A 11 43.36 -0.34 -4.43
N LEU A 12 42.90 0.01 -5.64
CA LEU A 12 43.67 0.45 -6.81
C LEU A 12 42.72 0.57 -8.01
N ASP A 13 42.65 1.78 -8.58
CA ASP A 13 42.17 2.14 -9.93
C ASP A 13 41.19 1.17 -10.61
N VAL A 14 40.00 0.99 -10.04
CA VAL A 14 38.91 0.26 -10.69
C VAL A 14 38.28 1.18 -11.72
N ASN A 15 38.25 0.78 -12.99
CA ASN A 15 37.55 1.57 -14.00
C ASN A 15 36.02 1.46 -13.82
N LEU A 16 35.24 2.35 -14.46
CA LEU A 16 33.78 2.38 -14.31
C LEU A 16 33.13 1.02 -14.63
N GLU A 17 33.57 0.35 -15.69
CA GLU A 17 33.02 -0.92 -16.15
C GLU A 17 33.28 -2.06 -15.13
N GLU A 18 34.47 -2.10 -14.53
CA GLU A 18 34.83 -3.07 -13.50
C GLU A 18 34.06 -2.82 -12.19
N ALA A 19 33.86 -1.55 -11.82
CA ALA A 19 33.06 -1.16 -10.66
C ALA A 19 31.58 -1.52 -10.85
N GLU A 20 31.01 -1.20 -12.02
CA GLU A 20 29.64 -1.58 -12.38
C GLU A 20 29.45 -3.09 -12.38
N THR A 21 30.41 -3.84 -12.94
CA THR A 21 30.36 -5.31 -12.96
C THR A 21 30.39 -5.87 -11.54
N SER A 22 31.23 -5.31 -10.66
CA SER A 22 31.32 -5.71 -9.25
C SER A 22 30.05 -5.38 -8.47
N ILE A 23 29.43 -4.23 -8.73
CA ILE A 23 28.13 -3.85 -8.14
C ILE A 23 27.03 -4.82 -8.61
N ARG A 24 26.94 -5.10 -9.91
CA ARG A 24 25.96 -6.06 -10.46
C ARG A 24 26.14 -7.46 -9.88
N ALA A 25 27.39 -7.92 -9.70
CA ALA A 25 27.69 -9.19 -9.06
C ALA A 25 27.25 -9.21 -7.58
N SER A 26 27.56 -8.16 -6.83
CA SER A 26 27.17 -8.01 -5.42
C SER A 26 25.64 -7.99 -5.24
N LEU A 27 24.92 -7.31 -6.14
CA LEU A 27 23.46 -7.29 -6.14
C LEU A 27 22.86 -8.68 -6.41
N LYS A 28 23.47 -9.48 -7.30
CA LYS A 28 23.08 -10.88 -7.54
C LYS A 28 23.36 -11.78 -6.33
N ASP A 29 24.46 -11.56 -5.62
CA ASP A 29 24.78 -12.30 -4.40
C ASP A 29 23.83 -11.96 -3.24
N ALA A 30 23.36 -10.72 -3.16
CA ALA A 30 22.32 -10.34 -2.22
C ALA A 30 21.01 -11.11 -2.49
N ALA A 31 20.60 -11.29 -3.75
CA ALA A 31 19.42 -12.07 -4.10
C ALA A 31 19.56 -13.55 -3.69
N ARG A 32 20.74 -14.16 -3.91
CA ARG A 32 21.06 -15.53 -3.46
C ARG A 32 21.01 -15.65 -1.94
N SER A 33 21.53 -14.65 -1.23
CA SER A 33 21.53 -14.61 0.23
C SER A 33 20.11 -14.66 0.79
N VAL A 34 19.15 -13.94 0.19
CA VAL A 34 17.75 -13.98 0.64
C VAL A 34 17.12 -15.36 0.46
N ILE A 35 17.43 -16.08 -0.63
CA ILE A 35 16.93 -17.45 -0.85
C ILE A 35 17.50 -18.41 0.21
N ALA A 36 18.79 -18.29 0.52
CA ALA A 36 19.44 -19.08 1.55
C ALA A 36 18.84 -18.83 2.94
N VAL A 37 18.59 -17.56 3.31
CA VAL A 37 17.93 -17.21 4.57
C VAL A 37 16.54 -17.83 4.64
N GLY A 38 15.75 -17.75 3.56
CA GLY A 38 14.44 -18.39 3.47
C GLY A 38 14.48 -19.91 3.68
N HIS A 39 15.48 -20.59 3.10
CA HIS A 39 15.69 -22.03 3.31
C HIS A 39 15.95 -22.35 4.78
N TYR A 40 16.89 -21.65 5.42
CA TYR A 40 17.24 -21.93 6.81
C TYR A 40 16.10 -21.58 7.78
N LEU A 41 15.33 -20.52 7.52
CA LEU A 41 14.11 -20.22 8.26
C LEU A 41 13.08 -21.36 8.15
N LYS A 42 12.93 -21.98 6.97
CA LYS A 42 12.09 -23.18 6.79
C LYS A 42 12.65 -24.38 7.56
N VAL A 43 13.96 -24.61 7.51
CA VAL A 43 14.59 -25.70 8.28
C VAL A 43 14.35 -25.54 9.79
N ILE A 44 14.50 -24.31 10.31
CA ILE A 44 14.26 -24.00 11.72
C ILE A 44 12.78 -24.21 12.08
N ARG A 45 11.86 -23.79 11.21
CA ARG A 45 10.42 -23.99 11.39
C ARG A 45 10.06 -25.48 11.37
N ASP A 46 10.46 -26.20 10.34
CA ASP A 46 10.03 -27.57 10.04
C ASP A 46 10.64 -28.60 10.99
N LYS A 47 11.85 -28.33 11.50
CA LYS A 47 12.51 -29.15 12.53
C LYS A 47 12.30 -28.63 13.95
N GLU A 48 11.53 -27.56 14.11
CA GLU A 48 11.22 -26.93 15.40
C GLU A 48 12.47 -26.53 16.22
N LEU A 49 13.57 -26.17 15.55
CA LEU A 49 14.85 -25.84 16.20
C LEU A 49 14.76 -24.59 17.10
N TYR A 50 13.77 -23.74 16.86
CA TYR A 50 13.47 -22.58 17.71
C TYR A 50 13.17 -22.99 19.17
N ARG A 51 12.73 -24.23 19.41
CA ARG A 51 12.51 -24.75 20.77
C ARG A 51 13.81 -24.94 21.55
N GLU A 52 14.92 -25.25 20.88
CA GLU A 52 16.23 -25.36 21.54
C GLU A 52 16.67 -24.03 22.15
N ALA A 53 16.22 -22.93 21.56
CA ALA A 53 16.44 -21.57 22.04
C ALA A 53 15.33 -21.08 23.00
N GLY A 54 14.35 -21.91 23.36
CA GLY A 54 13.29 -21.58 24.31
C GLY A 54 12.09 -20.81 23.73
N TYR A 55 11.95 -20.74 22.41
CA TYR A 55 10.83 -20.06 21.76
C TYR A 55 9.68 -21.01 21.44
N GLU A 56 8.44 -20.47 21.41
CA GLU A 56 7.25 -21.23 21.04
C GLU A 56 7.06 -21.37 19.53
N ASN A 57 7.57 -20.40 18.76
CA ASN A 57 7.45 -20.39 17.31
C ASN A 57 8.65 -19.73 16.63
N VAL A 58 8.79 -19.99 15.32
CA VAL A 58 9.89 -19.47 14.50
C VAL A 58 9.87 -17.95 14.33
N TRP A 59 8.71 -17.30 14.46
CA TRP A 59 8.57 -15.86 14.23
C TRP A 59 9.18 -15.05 15.36
N ASP A 60 8.89 -15.43 16.61
CA ASP A 60 9.44 -14.78 17.79
C ASP A 60 10.96 -14.99 17.85
N TYR A 61 11.42 -16.21 17.55
CA TYR A 61 12.84 -16.51 17.41
C TYR A 61 13.52 -15.63 16.34
N ALA A 62 12.88 -15.45 15.18
CA ALA A 62 13.44 -14.65 14.10
C ALA A 62 13.43 -13.15 14.41
N ALA A 63 12.43 -12.65 15.14
CA ALA A 63 12.35 -11.27 15.58
C ALA A 63 13.46 -10.96 16.59
N ASP A 64 13.64 -11.79 17.61
CA ASP A 64 14.60 -11.53 18.69
C ASP A 64 16.05 -11.79 18.27
N THR A 65 16.29 -12.80 17.42
CA THR A 65 17.66 -13.18 17.02
C THR A 65 18.17 -12.38 15.82
N PHE A 66 17.29 -12.09 14.85
CA PHE A 66 17.68 -11.51 13.57
C PHE A 66 16.98 -10.18 13.26
N GLY A 67 16.13 -9.65 14.15
CA GLY A 67 15.36 -8.43 13.89
C GLY A 67 14.27 -8.60 12.83
N PHE A 68 13.93 -9.83 12.42
CA PHE A 68 12.97 -10.06 11.36
C PHE A 68 11.53 -10.03 11.88
N SER A 69 10.72 -9.10 11.36
CA SER A 69 9.28 -9.16 11.56
C SER A 69 8.71 -10.49 11.04
N LYS A 70 7.57 -10.93 11.61
CA LYS A 70 6.80 -12.07 11.09
C LYS A 70 6.55 -11.99 9.58
N SER A 71 6.22 -10.79 9.09
CA SER A 71 5.97 -10.57 7.66
C SER A 71 7.23 -10.74 6.80
N THR A 72 8.40 -10.34 7.33
CA THR A 72 9.70 -10.45 6.65
C THR A 72 10.12 -11.91 6.56
N ALA A 73 10.08 -12.61 7.69
CA ALA A 73 10.42 -14.02 7.74
C ALA A 73 9.50 -14.86 6.82
N SER A 74 8.19 -14.60 6.82
CA SER A 74 7.24 -15.28 5.91
C SER A 74 7.58 -15.02 4.44
N ARG A 75 7.91 -13.77 4.08
CA ARG A 75 8.29 -13.41 2.71
C ARG A 75 9.56 -14.12 2.25
N TYR A 76 10.55 -14.30 3.14
CA TYR A 76 11.76 -15.05 2.83
C TYR A 76 11.49 -16.53 2.58
N MET A 77 10.67 -17.17 3.43
CA MET A 77 10.26 -18.56 3.21
C MET A 77 9.49 -18.72 1.88
N ALA A 78 8.55 -17.83 1.57
CA ALA A 78 7.79 -17.87 0.32
C ALA A 78 8.68 -17.64 -0.93
N ARG A 79 9.68 -16.77 -0.83
CA ARG A 79 10.66 -16.56 -1.91
C ARG A 79 11.50 -17.81 -2.14
N ASN A 80 11.86 -18.51 -1.07
CA ASN A 80 12.51 -19.81 -1.17
C ASN A 80 11.59 -20.84 -1.85
N ASP A 81 10.31 -20.91 -1.47
CA ASP A 81 9.35 -21.84 -2.06
C ASP A 81 9.25 -21.68 -3.58
N LYS A 82 9.26 -20.42 -4.07
CA LYS A 82 8.99 -20.11 -5.47
C LYS A 82 10.23 -20.14 -6.38
N PHE A 83 11.38 -19.68 -5.89
CA PHE A 83 12.55 -19.42 -6.74
C PHE A 83 13.77 -20.28 -6.43
N SER A 84 13.72 -21.12 -5.38
CA SER A 84 14.82 -22.05 -5.12
C SER A 84 14.74 -23.32 -5.96
N VAL A 85 15.88 -23.97 -6.15
CA VAL A 85 15.93 -25.29 -6.80
C VAL A 85 15.01 -26.26 -6.05
N GLY A 86 13.97 -26.75 -6.72
CA GLY A 86 13.01 -27.70 -6.15
C GLY A 86 12.16 -27.12 -5.01
N GLY A 87 12.09 -25.80 -4.86
CA GLY A 87 11.23 -25.13 -3.88
C GLY A 87 11.62 -25.32 -2.40
N ASN A 88 12.76 -25.92 -2.10
CA ASN A 88 13.30 -25.97 -0.74
C ASN A 88 14.82 -26.14 -0.71
N SER A 89 15.54 -25.23 -1.37
CA SER A 89 17.00 -25.25 -1.45
C SER A 89 17.59 -23.89 -1.06
N PRO A 90 18.79 -23.81 -0.47
CA PRO A 90 19.46 -22.53 -0.29
C PRO A 90 19.96 -21.93 -1.61
N VAL A 91 19.85 -22.66 -2.72
CA VAL A 91 20.32 -22.26 -4.05
C VAL A 91 19.16 -21.73 -4.90
N LEU A 92 19.35 -20.55 -5.48
CA LEU A 92 18.44 -19.96 -6.48
C LEU A 92 18.43 -20.83 -7.75
N ALA A 93 17.24 -21.11 -8.30
CA ALA A 93 17.13 -21.90 -9.52
C ALA A 93 17.79 -21.17 -10.71
N GLU A 94 18.34 -21.94 -11.64
CA GLU A 94 19.11 -21.41 -12.78
C GLU A 94 18.27 -20.44 -13.62
N GLU A 95 16.99 -20.77 -13.82
CA GLU A 95 16.02 -19.96 -14.54
C GLU A 95 15.82 -18.56 -13.93
N PHE A 96 16.08 -18.37 -12.64
CA PHE A 96 15.90 -17.09 -11.95
C PHE A 96 17.19 -16.29 -11.75
N ARG A 97 18.35 -16.77 -12.24
CA ARG A 97 19.65 -16.12 -11.98
C ARG A 97 19.86 -14.77 -12.63
N GLU A 98 19.14 -14.51 -13.72
CA GLU A 98 19.26 -13.27 -14.47
C GLU A 98 18.35 -12.17 -13.93
N TYR A 99 17.39 -12.52 -13.07
CA TYR A 99 16.47 -11.57 -12.47
C TYR A 99 17.08 -10.85 -11.27
N SER A 100 16.74 -9.57 -11.15
CA SER A 100 17.08 -8.72 -10.01
C SER A 100 16.18 -9.01 -8.80
N LYS A 101 16.63 -8.57 -7.62
CA LYS A 101 15.85 -8.65 -6.37
C LYS A 101 14.44 -8.06 -6.50
N ALA A 102 14.31 -6.91 -7.16
CA ALA A 102 13.03 -6.21 -7.30
C ALA A 102 12.07 -6.96 -8.24
N GLN A 103 12.58 -7.50 -9.35
CA GLN A 103 11.79 -8.34 -10.25
C GLN A 103 11.28 -9.60 -9.54
N LEU A 104 12.16 -10.32 -8.84
CA LEU A 104 11.77 -11.50 -8.05
C LEU A 104 10.72 -11.18 -6.98
N GLN A 105 10.74 -9.96 -6.42
CA GLN A 105 9.74 -9.53 -5.45
C GLN A 105 8.35 -9.33 -6.07
N GLU A 106 8.25 -8.68 -7.23
CA GLU A 106 6.96 -8.52 -7.92
C GLU A 106 6.41 -9.88 -8.39
N MET A 107 7.31 -10.74 -8.88
CA MET A 107 6.99 -12.10 -9.34
C MET A 107 6.39 -12.99 -8.25
N LEU A 108 6.59 -12.70 -6.96
CA LEU A 108 5.95 -13.46 -5.88
C LEU A 108 4.43 -13.49 -6.00
N SER A 109 3.84 -12.38 -6.44
CA SER A 109 2.38 -12.19 -6.52
C SER A 109 1.73 -12.72 -7.81
N LEU A 110 2.53 -13.14 -8.79
CA LEU A 110 2.05 -13.63 -10.09
C LEU A 110 1.61 -15.10 -10.04
N ASP A 111 0.58 -15.45 -10.80
CA ASP A 111 0.20 -16.83 -11.06
C ASP A 111 1.17 -17.54 -12.04
N ALA A 112 0.94 -18.84 -12.29
CA ALA A 112 1.83 -19.63 -13.14
C ALA A 112 1.81 -19.19 -14.63
N GLU A 113 0.67 -18.70 -15.13
CA GLU A 113 0.57 -18.22 -16.51
C GLU A 113 1.30 -16.89 -16.68
N GLN A 114 1.06 -15.96 -15.76
CA GLN A 114 1.73 -14.66 -15.69
C GLN A 114 3.25 -14.83 -15.50
N MET A 115 3.68 -15.79 -14.68
CA MET A 115 5.10 -16.08 -14.45
C MET A 115 5.83 -16.48 -15.74
N SER A 116 5.18 -17.28 -16.59
CA SER A 116 5.77 -17.71 -17.87
C SER A 116 6.01 -16.57 -18.86
N ALA A 117 5.29 -15.45 -18.70
CA ALA A 117 5.40 -14.28 -19.56
C ALA A 117 6.49 -13.30 -19.11
N VAL A 118 7.10 -13.50 -17.92
CA VAL A 118 8.08 -12.58 -17.35
C VAL A 118 9.49 -12.92 -17.86
N THR A 119 10.16 -11.96 -18.50
CA THR A 119 11.57 -12.12 -18.94
C THR A 119 12.52 -11.25 -18.10
N PRO A 120 13.82 -11.59 -18.02
CA PRO A 120 14.80 -10.83 -17.24
C PRO A 120 14.98 -9.37 -17.67
N ASP A 121 14.67 -9.05 -18.93
CA ASP A 121 14.80 -7.70 -19.50
C ASP A 121 13.61 -6.79 -19.15
N MET A 122 12.50 -7.34 -18.65
CA MET A 122 11.32 -6.55 -18.28
C MET A 122 11.58 -5.67 -17.06
N THR A 123 11.13 -4.42 -17.10
CA THR A 123 11.15 -3.51 -15.97
C THR A 123 10.16 -3.97 -14.88
N VAL A 124 10.43 -3.56 -13.63
CA VAL A 124 9.53 -3.80 -12.49
C VAL A 124 8.10 -3.28 -12.77
N ARG A 125 7.97 -2.19 -13.53
CA ARG A 125 6.66 -1.63 -13.91
C ARG A 125 5.89 -2.55 -14.85
N GLU A 126 6.54 -3.09 -15.86
CA GLU A 126 5.93 -4.04 -16.81
C GLU A 126 5.51 -5.33 -16.11
N ILE A 127 6.31 -5.83 -15.16
CA ILE A 127 5.95 -7.00 -14.35
C ILE A 127 4.70 -6.71 -13.50
N ARG A 128 4.53 -5.48 -12.98
CA ARG A 128 3.32 -5.07 -12.25
C ARG A 128 2.09 -4.98 -13.14
N GLU A 129 2.26 -4.58 -14.41
CA GLU A 129 1.15 -4.50 -15.36
C GLU A 129 0.58 -5.89 -15.70
N LEU A 130 1.41 -6.94 -15.69
CA LEU A 130 0.94 -8.32 -15.86
C LEU A 130 -0.03 -8.79 -14.76
N ARG A 131 -0.01 -8.15 -13.58
CA ARG A 131 -0.94 -8.41 -12.49
C ARG A 131 -2.36 -7.88 -12.78
N ARG A 132 -2.53 -6.97 -13.74
CA ARG A 132 -3.86 -6.49 -14.12
C ARG A 132 -4.68 -7.64 -14.73
N PRO A 133 -5.87 -7.95 -14.22
CA PRO A 133 -6.73 -8.96 -14.82
C PRO A 133 -7.04 -8.57 -16.27
N LYS A 134 -6.88 -9.51 -17.21
CA LYS A 134 -7.26 -9.33 -18.63
C LYS A 134 -8.73 -8.89 -18.68
N GLU A 135 -9.01 -7.79 -19.38
CA GLU A 135 -10.38 -7.33 -19.62
C GLU A 135 -11.18 -8.47 -20.29
N ILE A 136 -12.27 -8.88 -19.65
CA ILE A 136 -13.11 -9.97 -20.16
C ILE A 136 -13.83 -9.44 -21.41
N PRO A 137 -13.70 -10.07 -22.58
CA PRO A 137 -14.42 -9.63 -23.77
C PRO A 137 -15.91 -9.65 -23.51
N TYR A 138 -16.56 -8.49 -23.68
CA TYR A 138 -18.01 -8.40 -23.56
C TYR A 138 -18.66 -9.06 -24.78
N PHE A 139 -19.43 -10.12 -24.53
CA PHE A 139 -20.27 -10.76 -25.54
C PHE A 139 -21.71 -10.31 -25.34
N GLU A 140 -22.33 -9.77 -26.39
CA GLU A 140 -23.74 -9.42 -26.38
C GLU A 140 -24.59 -10.70 -26.29
N ILE A 141 -25.32 -10.85 -25.18
CA ILE A 141 -26.24 -11.96 -24.97
C ILE A 141 -27.57 -11.60 -25.68
N PRO A 142 -28.12 -12.45 -26.57
CA PRO A 142 -29.38 -12.17 -27.26
C PRO A 142 -30.53 -11.93 -26.28
N GLY A 143 -31.18 -10.77 -26.38
CA GLY A 143 -32.31 -10.38 -25.52
C GLY A 143 -31.96 -9.40 -24.38
N GLN A 144 -30.68 -9.06 -24.21
CA GLN A 144 -30.26 -7.91 -23.40
C GLN A 144 -30.36 -6.64 -24.24
N LEU A 145 -31.13 -5.65 -23.79
CA LEU A 145 -31.20 -4.34 -24.44
C LEU A 145 -29.78 -3.77 -24.49
N SER A 146 -29.29 -3.47 -25.69
CA SER A 146 -27.99 -2.83 -25.87
C SER A 146 -28.13 -1.35 -25.49
N LEU A 147 -27.03 -0.74 -25.03
CA LEU A 147 -26.98 0.68 -24.69
C LEU A 147 -27.41 1.60 -25.85
N SER A 148 -27.41 1.08 -27.07
CA SER A 148 -27.90 1.72 -28.30
C SER A 148 -29.44 1.82 -28.41
N ASP A 149 -30.23 1.15 -27.57
CA ASP A 149 -31.69 1.33 -27.52
C ASP A 149 -32.12 2.61 -26.76
N PHE A 150 -31.19 3.33 -26.14
CA PHE A 150 -31.41 4.65 -25.55
C PHE A 150 -31.02 5.73 -26.58
N SER A 151 -31.93 6.02 -27.50
CA SER A 151 -31.81 7.18 -28.39
C SER A 151 -32.18 8.45 -27.62
N GLU A 152 -31.18 9.16 -27.12
CA GLU A 152 -31.15 10.62 -26.91
C GLU A 152 -30.00 10.90 -25.94
N LEU A 153 -28.82 11.24 -26.46
CA LEU A 153 -27.88 12.18 -25.87
C LEU A 153 -26.75 12.41 -26.89
N ASP A 154 -26.67 13.65 -27.35
CA ASP A 154 -25.84 14.14 -28.44
C ASP A 154 -24.34 13.91 -28.24
N ASP A 155 -23.67 13.77 -29.38
CA ASP A 155 -22.22 13.65 -29.57
C ASP A 155 -21.43 14.74 -28.82
N ALA A 156 -20.62 14.33 -27.84
CA ALA A 156 -19.53 15.14 -27.30
C ALA A 156 -18.24 14.32 -27.28
N GLU A 157 -17.50 14.48 -28.37
CA GLU A 157 -16.09 14.23 -28.63
C GLU A 157 -15.27 13.38 -27.63
N THR A 158 -14.92 12.18 -28.11
CA THR A 158 -13.78 11.37 -27.68
C THR A 158 -12.46 12.06 -28.03
N GLY A 159 -12.00 12.93 -27.14
CA GLY A 159 -10.65 13.51 -27.17
C GLY A 159 -9.66 12.66 -26.36
N ALA A 160 -8.97 11.74 -27.03
CA ALA A 160 -7.79 11.09 -26.48
C ALA A 160 -6.67 12.14 -26.27
N SER A 161 -6.21 12.32 -25.04
CA SER A 161 -4.95 13.02 -24.75
C SER A 161 -4.02 12.12 -23.95
N ALA A 162 -3.04 11.57 -24.67
CA ALA A 162 -1.79 11.11 -24.09
C ALA A 162 -1.10 12.31 -23.44
N ALA A 163 -0.91 12.25 -22.13
CA ALA A 163 -0.12 13.22 -21.39
C ALA A 163 1.16 12.53 -20.88
N GLU A 164 2.25 12.82 -21.57
CA GLU A 164 3.62 12.51 -21.19
C GLU A 164 3.99 13.32 -19.94
N ASN A 165 4.18 12.65 -18.80
CA ASN A 165 4.77 13.28 -17.61
C ASN A 165 6.26 12.97 -17.57
N SER A 166 7.04 13.91 -18.09
CA SER A 166 8.49 14.00 -17.86
C SER A 166 8.74 14.51 -16.45
N ALA A 167 9.36 13.71 -15.60
CA ALA A 167 9.85 14.12 -14.28
C ALA A 167 11.28 14.66 -14.39
N PRO A 168 11.63 15.75 -13.68
CA PRO A 168 12.97 16.32 -13.68
C PRO A 168 13.93 15.50 -12.79
N THR A 169 15.12 15.25 -13.34
CA THR A 169 16.27 14.64 -12.66
C THR A 169 16.84 15.64 -11.64
N GLU A 170 16.68 15.37 -10.35
CA GLU A 170 17.46 16.04 -9.30
C GLU A 170 18.71 15.25 -8.94
N THR A 171 19.85 15.92 -9.12
CA THR A 171 21.20 15.47 -8.86
C THR A 171 21.44 15.38 -7.35
N MET A 172 21.67 14.19 -6.81
CA MET A 172 22.13 14.00 -5.43
C MET A 172 23.65 13.80 -5.38
N THR A 173 24.36 14.83 -4.93
CA THR A 173 25.74 14.75 -4.43
C THR A 173 25.72 14.85 -2.91
N SER A 174 25.95 13.74 -2.21
CA SER A 174 26.50 13.78 -0.85
C SER A 174 27.09 12.44 -0.44
N THR A 175 28.42 12.39 -0.45
CA THR A 175 29.23 11.28 0.07
C THR A 175 29.28 11.37 1.60
N THR A 176 28.42 10.61 2.27
CA THR A 176 28.65 10.18 3.65
C THR A 176 28.79 8.66 3.63
N ALA A 177 29.82 8.14 4.30
CA ALA A 177 30.15 6.72 4.29
C ALA A 177 29.00 5.91 4.91
N PHE A 178 28.27 5.22 4.05
CA PHE A 178 27.13 4.37 4.39
C PHE A 178 27.64 3.03 4.94
N THR A 179 27.42 2.78 6.23
CA THR A 179 27.57 1.44 6.80
C THR A 179 26.30 0.65 6.52
N VAL A 180 26.31 -0.17 5.46
CA VAL A 180 25.18 -1.01 5.05
C VAL A 180 24.99 -2.12 6.08
N SER A 181 23.93 -2.03 6.89
CA SER A 181 23.51 -3.11 7.81
C SER A 181 22.57 -4.08 7.09
N ALA A 182 22.32 -5.27 7.64
CA ALA A 182 21.43 -6.26 7.03
C ALA A 182 20.00 -5.71 6.84
N GLU A 183 19.60 -4.75 7.66
CA GLU A 183 18.36 -3.98 7.54
C GLU A 183 18.33 -3.10 6.28
N ASP A 184 19.45 -2.48 5.87
CA ASP A 184 19.53 -1.64 4.65
C ASP A 184 19.42 -2.47 3.35
N LEU A 185 19.67 -3.78 3.43
CA LEU A 185 19.47 -4.72 2.32
C LEU A 185 18.01 -5.19 2.20
N ILE A 186 17.13 -4.76 3.10
CA ILE A 186 15.71 -5.09 3.16
C ILE A 186 14.98 -3.77 2.90
N GLY A 187 14.23 -3.68 1.80
CA GLY A 187 13.34 -2.54 1.66
C GLY A 187 12.40 -2.57 2.86
N ASP A 188 12.29 -1.46 3.57
CA ASP A 188 11.42 -1.34 4.72
C ASP A 188 10.05 -1.97 4.40
N PRO A 189 9.42 -2.66 5.36
CA PRO A 189 8.01 -3.01 5.17
C PRO A 189 7.30 -1.72 4.77
N GLU A 190 6.65 -1.71 3.60
CA GLU A 190 5.87 -0.55 3.16
C GLU A 190 5.08 -0.07 4.37
N GLU A 191 5.40 1.15 4.82
CA GLU A 191 4.86 1.66 6.06
C GLU A 191 3.36 1.72 5.88
N LYS A 192 2.62 0.90 6.66
CA LYS A 192 1.18 0.77 6.49
C LYS A 192 0.53 2.12 6.80
N LEU A 193 0.06 2.78 5.75
CA LEU A 193 -0.58 4.08 5.85
C LEU A 193 -2.04 3.93 6.28
N SER A 194 -2.53 4.94 6.98
CA SER A 194 -3.96 5.12 7.25
C SER A 194 -4.72 5.43 5.96
N ALA A 195 -6.05 5.43 6.06
CA ALA A 195 -6.92 5.89 4.97
C ALA A 195 -6.58 7.33 4.52
N TYR A 196 -6.01 8.15 5.41
CA TYR A 196 -5.61 9.53 5.11
C TYR A 196 -4.16 9.65 4.63
N GLY A 197 -3.46 8.54 4.37
CA GLY A 197 -2.05 8.56 3.95
C GLY A 197 -1.06 8.76 5.10
N PHE A 198 -1.51 8.80 6.34
CA PHE A 198 -0.64 9.01 7.51
C PHE A 198 -0.09 7.71 8.11
N PRO A 199 1.17 7.70 8.59
CA PRO A 199 1.77 6.53 9.25
C PRO A 199 1.16 6.26 10.63
N LYS A 200 1.41 5.07 11.18
CA LYS A 200 0.94 4.68 12.51
C LYS A 200 1.57 5.53 13.61
N ARG A 201 0.76 5.99 14.54
CA ARG A 201 1.22 6.72 15.73
C ARG A 201 1.91 5.75 16.68
N VAL A 202 3.12 6.14 17.12
CA VAL A 202 3.89 5.44 18.15
C VAL A 202 4.10 6.41 19.31
N TYR A 203 3.65 6.01 20.50
CA TYR A 203 3.90 6.78 21.72
C TYR A 203 5.23 6.33 22.35
N PRO A 204 5.95 7.23 23.06
CA PRO A 204 7.13 6.85 23.82
C PRO A 204 6.76 5.88 24.96
N ALA A 205 7.72 5.09 25.42
CA ALA A 205 7.50 3.97 26.34
C ALA A 205 6.94 4.37 27.72
N ASP A 206 7.10 5.64 28.10
CA ASP A 206 6.59 6.25 29.33
C ASP A 206 5.18 6.85 29.18
N SER A 207 4.60 6.82 27.97
CA SER A 207 3.25 7.33 27.72
C SER A 207 2.18 6.41 28.30
N LEU A 208 1.24 7.00 29.03
CA LEU A 208 0.01 6.31 29.48
C LEU A 208 -1.03 6.18 28.35
N LEU A 209 -0.81 6.82 27.20
CA LEU A 209 -1.71 6.75 26.06
C LEU A 209 -1.51 5.44 25.29
N THR A 210 -2.58 4.66 25.20
CA THR A 210 -2.61 3.40 24.43
C THR A 210 -3.55 3.49 23.22
N THR A 211 -4.18 4.64 22.98
CA THR A 211 -5.18 4.80 21.92
C THR A 211 -4.52 4.67 20.54
N PRO A 212 -4.86 3.64 19.73
CA PRO A 212 -4.34 3.51 18.38
C PRO A 212 -4.81 4.66 17.48
N GLY A 213 -3.90 5.15 16.64
CA GLY A 213 -4.15 6.27 15.73
C GLY A 213 -3.08 6.39 14.67
N CYS A 214 -3.27 7.31 13.72
CA CYS A 214 -2.22 7.74 12.80
C CYS A 214 -1.56 9.04 13.27
N LYS A 215 -0.41 9.39 12.68
CA LYS A 215 0.36 10.61 12.95
C LYS A 215 0.18 11.58 11.78
N GLY A 216 -0.69 12.58 11.95
CA GLY A 216 -0.96 13.61 10.95
C GLY A 216 0.15 14.66 10.88
N ASP A 217 0.08 15.53 9.86
CA ASP A 217 1.11 16.54 9.54
C ASP A 217 1.40 17.52 10.69
N ASN A 218 0.41 17.80 11.53
CA ASN A 218 0.51 18.76 12.64
C ASN A 218 0.84 18.10 13.99
N GLY A 219 1.30 16.84 14.00
CA GLY A 219 1.57 16.07 15.23
C GLY A 219 0.30 15.60 15.97
N ARG A 220 -0.87 16.16 15.64
CA ARG A 220 -2.20 15.64 15.97
C ARG A 220 -2.70 14.84 14.78
N GLY A 221 -2.50 13.52 14.81
CA GLY A 221 -3.17 12.66 13.83
C GLY A 221 -4.54 12.22 14.31
N TYR A 222 -5.09 11.18 13.68
CA TYR A 222 -6.45 10.73 13.97
C TYR A 222 -6.45 9.53 14.89
N ASP A 223 -7.26 9.63 15.95
CA ASP A 223 -7.56 8.50 16.81
C ASP A 223 -8.51 7.57 16.09
N CYS A 224 -8.13 6.31 15.99
CA CYS A 224 -8.93 5.33 15.26
C CYS A 224 -10.30 5.05 15.92
N PHE A 225 -10.56 5.56 17.13
CA PHE A 225 -11.84 5.37 17.82
C PHE A 225 -12.97 6.16 17.14
N ASN A 226 -12.65 7.33 16.58
CA ASN A 226 -13.58 8.21 15.87
C ASN A 226 -13.39 8.17 14.35
N CYS A 227 -12.42 7.39 13.86
CA CYS A 227 -12.17 7.23 12.43
C CYS A 227 -13.19 6.28 11.82
N HIS A 228 -14.02 6.79 10.92
CA HIS A 228 -15.09 6.02 10.29
C HIS A 228 -14.66 5.32 8.99
N LEU A 229 -13.36 5.32 8.68
CA LEU A 229 -12.77 4.71 7.47
C LEU A 229 -11.94 3.47 7.82
N GLU A 230 -12.04 2.42 7.00
CA GLU A 230 -11.18 1.24 7.09
C GLU A 230 -9.75 1.55 6.62
N CYS A 231 -8.78 1.10 7.41
CA CYS A 231 -7.37 1.12 7.05
C CYS A 231 -6.60 0.03 7.81
N GLU A 232 -5.34 -0.18 7.42
CA GLU A 232 -4.52 -1.26 7.94
C GLU A 232 -3.92 -1.01 9.35
N ILE A 233 -4.14 0.16 9.96
CA ILE A 233 -3.51 0.51 11.24
C ILE A 233 -4.18 -0.17 12.43
N ARG A 234 -5.52 -0.11 12.52
CA ARG A 234 -6.28 -0.66 13.66
C ARG A 234 -7.24 -1.77 13.26
N GLN A 235 -7.78 -1.76 12.04
CA GLN A 235 -8.73 -2.76 11.53
C GLN A 235 -9.94 -3.03 12.46
N GLU A 236 -10.25 -2.14 13.40
CA GLU A 236 -11.46 -2.20 14.23
C GLU A 236 -12.54 -1.33 13.62
N TYR A 237 -13.78 -1.81 13.66
CA TYR A 237 -14.93 -1.09 13.13
C TYR A 237 -15.31 0.09 14.02
N CYS A 238 -15.50 1.27 13.42
CA CYS A 238 -16.09 2.40 14.13
C CYS A 238 -17.58 2.16 14.35
N ARG A 239 -18.08 2.52 15.54
CA ARG A 239 -19.52 2.46 15.82
C ARG A 239 -20.21 3.65 15.14
N CYS A 240 -21.46 3.46 14.75
CA CYS A 240 -22.28 4.58 14.31
C CYS A 240 -22.42 5.62 15.43
N VAL A 241 -22.36 6.92 15.10
CA VAL A 241 -22.58 8.02 16.06
C VAL A 241 -23.94 7.94 16.77
N ASP A 242 -24.93 7.31 16.13
CA ASP A 242 -26.28 7.11 16.68
C ASP A 242 -26.44 5.79 17.45
N ALA A 243 -25.37 5.00 17.56
CA ALA A 243 -25.41 3.77 18.35
C ALA A 243 -25.58 4.12 19.83
N THR A 244 -26.77 3.85 20.38
CA THR A 244 -27.00 3.90 21.82
C THR A 244 -26.37 2.68 22.51
N CYS A 245 -26.11 2.77 23.82
CA CYS A 245 -25.40 1.78 24.64
C CYS A 245 -26.07 0.38 24.77
N GLY A 246 -26.95 -0.01 23.84
CA GLY A 246 -27.57 -1.34 23.78
C GLY A 246 -27.56 -1.99 22.38
N PHE A 247 -27.23 -1.25 21.31
CA PHE A 247 -27.21 -1.76 19.94
C PHE A 247 -26.03 -1.20 19.14
N PRO A 248 -24.84 -1.83 19.24
CA PRO A 248 -23.67 -1.41 18.51
C PRO A 248 -23.73 -1.87 17.05
N PHE A 249 -24.21 -1.03 16.15
CA PHE A 249 -24.03 -1.26 14.72
C PHE A 249 -22.77 -0.55 14.19
N PRO A 250 -21.98 -1.20 13.31
CA PRO A 250 -20.84 -0.56 12.66
C PRO A 250 -21.31 0.58 11.76
N CYS A 251 -20.45 1.57 11.55
CA CYS A 251 -20.71 2.58 10.53
C CYS A 251 -20.77 1.94 9.13
N GLN A 252 -21.77 2.30 8.33
CA GLN A 252 -21.91 1.80 6.95
C GLN A 252 -20.80 2.33 6.01
N MET A 253 -20.04 3.36 6.41
CA MET A 253 -18.97 3.97 5.62
C MET A 253 -17.60 3.31 5.81
N VAL A 254 -17.53 2.21 6.57
CA VAL A 254 -16.26 1.55 6.89
C VAL A 254 -15.55 1.05 5.63
N ASP A 255 -16.26 0.62 4.57
CA ASP A 255 -15.63 -0.02 3.40
C ASP A 255 -14.60 0.89 2.68
N THR A 256 -13.36 0.39 2.54
CA THR A 256 -12.25 1.02 1.79
C THR A 256 -12.64 1.55 0.40
N GLY A 257 -13.47 0.81 -0.33
CA GLY A 257 -13.93 1.21 -1.67
C GLY A 257 -14.78 2.48 -1.71
N LYS A 258 -15.45 2.86 -0.60
CA LYS A 258 -16.30 4.06 -0.57
C LYS A 258 -15.46 5.34 -0.52
N ARG A 259 -14.32 5.33 0.17
CA ARG A 259 -13.44 6.51 0.26
C ARG A 259 -12.97 6.94 -1.13
N GLU A 260 -12.52 6.01 -1.97
CA GLU A 260 -12.06 6.32 -3.33
C GLU A 260 -13.17 6.93 -4.20
N ILE A 261 -14.42 6.46 -4.02
CA ILE A 261 -15.57 7.00 -4.72
C ILE A 261 -15.86 8.44 -4.26
N LEU A 262 -15.81 8.69 -2.94
CA LEU A 262 -15.99 10.03 -2.38
C LEU A 262 -14.90 10.99 -2.87
N GLU A 263 -13.65 10.55 -2.88
CA GLU A 263 -12.50 11.32 -3.36
C GLU A 263 -12.66 11.71 -4.84
N LYS A 264 -13.08 10.77 -5.69
CA LYS A 264 -13.26 11.01 -7.13
C LYS A 264 -14.51 11.83 -7.48
N LYS A 265 -15.62 11.63 -6.78
CA LYS A 265 -16.93 12.22 -7.16
C LYS A 265 -17.31 13.46 -6.36
N ILE A 266 -16.90 13.56 -5.10
CA ILE A 266 -17.23 14.69 -4.23
C ILE A 266 -16.01 15.56 -3.97
N GLY A 267 -14.84 14.93 -3.77
CA GLY A 267 -13.58 15.58 -3.46
C GLY A 267 -13.61 16.27 -2.10
N GLU A 268 -13.01 17.46 -2.03
CA GLU A 268 -12.83 18.27 -0.81
C GLU A 268 -14.15 18.70 -0.15
N ARG A 269 -15.29 18.62 -0.85
CA ARG A 269 -16.61 18.92 -0.26
C ARG A 269 -17.11 17.83 0.69
N CYS A 270 -16.39 16.71 0.80
CA CYS A 270 -16.77 15.59 1.65
C CYS A 270 -16.03 15.65 2.99
N GLN A 271 -16.76 15.60 4.10
CA GLN A 271 -16.21 15.56 5.47
C GLN A 271 -15.26 14.37 5.72
N PHE A 272 -15.36 13.30 4.94
CA PHE A 272 -14.46 12.14 5.03
C PHE A 272 -13.15 12.32 4.25
N ILE A 273 -13.06 13.35 3.41
CA ILE A 273 -11.87 13.72 2.63
C ILE A 273 -11.22 14.95 3.26
N ASP A 274 -11.99 16.04 3.40
CA ASP A 274 -11.58 17.23 4.15
C ASP A 274 -12.20 17.20 5.56
N LEU A 275 -11.37 16.89 6.55
CA LEU A 275 -11.79 16.76 7.93
C LEU A 275 -12.09 18.10 8.61
N ASN A 276 -11.72 19.24 8.01
CA ASN A 276 -12.10 20.56 8.54
C ASN A 276 -13.61 20.79 8.44
N LEU A 277 -14.30 20.08 7.55
CA LEU A 277 -15.75 20.17 7.38
C LEU A 277 -16.51 19.30 8.39
N ALA A 278 -15.84 18.39 9.10
CA ALA A 278 -16.47 17.47 10.05
C ALA A 278 -16.75 18.17 11.40
N ASP A 279 -17.69 17.62 12.16
CA ASP A 279 -17.84 18.00 13.56
C ASP A 279 -16.60 17.62 14.36
N HIS A 280 -16.25 18.41 15.36
CA HIS A 280 -15.07 18.18 16.20
C HIS A 280 -15.50 17.89 17.64
N ALA A 281 -14.90 16.85 18.23
CA ALA A 281 -15.21 16.42 19.58
C ALA A 281 -14.92 17.55 20.60
N ALA A 282 -15.83 17.74 21.55
CA ALA A 282 -15.64 18.68 22.65
C ALA A 282 -14.55 18.17 23.60
N GLY A 283 -13.31 18.65 23.42
CA GLY A 283 -12.18 18.28 24.26
C GLY A 283 -10.86 18.33 23.50
N ASP A 284 -10.53 17.24 22.83
CA ASP A 284 -9.30 17.10 22.04
C ASP A 284 -9.38 17.75 20.66
N GLY A 285 -10.59 18.11 20.22
CA GLY A 285 -10.84 18.64 18.88
C GLY A 285 -10.61 17.59 17.80
N SER A 286 -10.76 16.30 18.09
CA SER A 286 -10.67 15.28 17.05
C SER A 286 -11.86 15.37 16.09
N PRO A 287 -11.65 15.32 14.76
CA PRO A 287 -12.74 15.33 13.81
C PRO A 287 -13.53 14.01 13.89
N ILE A 288 -14.85 14.12 13.78
CA ILE A 288 -15.83 13.03 13.79
C ILE A 288 -16.60 13.10 12.47
N PRO A 289 -15.99 12.64 11.36
CA PRO A 289 -16.64 12.70 10.05
C PRO A 289 -17.89 11.82 10.04
N CYS A 290 -19.06 12.45 9.89
CA CYS A 290 -20.33 11.74 9.85
C CYS A 290 -21.32 12.42 8.89
N CYS A 291 -21.95 11.64 8.01
CA CYS A 291 -22.95 12.15 7.10
C CYS A 291 -24.19 12.74 7.82
N LYS A 292 -24.41 12.46 9.10
CA LYS A 292 -25.58 12.93 9.87
C LYS A 292 -25.63 14.45 9.99
N ASP A 293 -24.50 15.07 10.24
CA ASP A 293 -24.40 16.52 10.42
C ASP A 293 -23.72 17.21 9.21
N CYS A 294 -23.54 16.46 8.11
CA CYS A 294 -23.03 16.98 6.85
C CYS A 294 -23.89 18.13 6.28
N GLU A 295 -23.24 19.26 6.01
CA GLU A 295 -23.83 20.46 5.39
C GLU A 295 -24.09 20.28 3.89
N THR A 296 -23.37 19.35 3.24
CA THR A 296 -23.44 19.05 1.81
C THR A 296 -23.87 17.58 1.57
N PRO A 297 -25.15 17.23 1.82
CA PRO A 297 -25.64 15.88 1.58
C PRO A 297 -25.45 15.40 0.14
N CYS A 298 -25.19 14.11 -0.03
CA CYS A 298 -24.92 13.50 -1.33
C CYS A 298 -25.54 12.09 -1.45
N GLU A 299 -25.55 11.54 -2.67
CA GLU A 299 -26.04 10.20 -2.93
C GLU A 299 -25.21 9.09 -2.26
N TYR A 300 -23.98 9.41 -1.82
CA TYR A 300 -23.08 8.49 -1.13
C TYR A 300 -23.26 8.50 0.39
N ALA A 301 -24.11 9.36 0.94
CA ALA A 301 -24.39 9.36 2.37
C ALA A 301 -24.97 8.00 2.81
N CYS A 302 -24.59 7.55 4.02
CA CYS A 302 -25.12 6.31 4.57
C CYS A 302 -26.64 6.40 4.78
N GLU A 303 -27.34 5.26 4.71
CA GLU A 303 -28.80 5.23 4.90
C GLU A 303 -29.19 5.65 6.31
N ASN A 304 -28.34 5.33 7.29
CA ASN A 304 -28.58 5.65 8.68
C ASN A 304 -28.55 7.16 8.99
N SER A 305 -27.87 7.98 8.17
CA SER A 305 -27.87 9.43 8.39
C SER A 305 -29.20 10.10 8.02
N GLY A 306 -30.04 9.43 7.21
CA GLY A 306 -31.25 10.02 6.64
C GLY A 306 -31.01 11.17 5.66
N LYS A 307 -29.75 11.47 5.33
CA LYS A 307 -29.34 12.58 4.45
C LYS A 307 -28.99 12.16 3.02
N ARG A 308 -29.25 10.90 2.66
CA ARG A 308 -28.95 10.39 1.31
C ARG A 308 -29.89 11.04 0.29
N VAL A 309 -29.34 11.85 -0.60
CA VAL A 309 -30.12 12.46 -1.71
C VAL A 309 -30.15 11.50 -2.90
N ALA A 310 -31.24 11.52 -3.67
CA ALA A 310 -31.32 10.76 -4.91
C ALA A 310 -30.46 11.44 -6.00
N THR A 311 -29.86 10.64 -6.89
CA THR A 311 -29.01 11.09 -8.01
C THR A 311 -29.66 12.18 -8.88
N SER A 312 -30.99 12.23 -8.94
CA SER A 312 -31.76 13.20 -9.75
C SER A 312 -31.88 14.60 -9.16
N GLN A 313 -31.44 14.85 -7.91
CA GLN A 313 -31.64 16.14 -7.22
C GLN A 313 -30.37 16.99 -7.11
N GLN A 314 -29.19 16.49 -7.52
CA GLN A 314 -27.93 17.23 -7.40
C GLN A 314 -27.72 18.30 -8.48
N SER A 315 -28.41 18.22 -9.63
CA SER A 315 -28.25 19.19 -10.72
C SER A 315 -29.07 20.48 -10.54
N VAL A 316 -30.04 20.52 -9.63
CA VAL A 316 -30.97 21.67 -9.51
C VAL A 316 -30.59 22.68 -8.42
N ALA A 317 -29.74 22.31 -7.46
CA ALA A 317 -29.45 23.17 -6.31
C ALA A 317 -28.23 24.10 -6.47
N ALA A 318 -27.30 23.78 -7.40
CA ALA A 318 -26.09 24.59 -7.61
C ALA A 318 -26.34 25.85 -8.46
N ASP A 319 -27.32 25.83 -9.36
CA ASP A 319 -27.65 26.98 -10.23
C ASP A 319 -28.63 27.98 -9.59
N ALA A 320 -29.37 27.58 -8.54
CA ALA A 320 -30.41 28.44 -7.95
C ALA A 320 -29.87 29.56 -7.04
N GLN A 321 -28.57 29.55 -6.69
CA GLN A 321 -27.97 30.55 -5.79
C GLN A 321 -27.17 31.66 -6.51
N GLN A 322 -27.03 31.61 -7.85
CA GLN A 322 -26.37 32.69 -8.60
C GLN A 322 -27.33 33.69 -9.28
N GLU A 323 -28.64 33.42 -9.36
CA GLU A 323 -29.58 34.29 -10.09
C GLU A 323 -30.37 35.32 -9.25
N THR A 324 -30.19 35.40 -7.93
CA THR A 324 -30.99 36.35 -7.10
C THR A 324 -30.25 37.61 -6.61
N ALA A 325 -28.97 37.79 -6.96
CA ALA A 325 -28.17 38.93 -6.49
C ALA A 325 -27.79 39.95 -7.58
N GLY A 326 -28.54 40.02 -8.68
CA GLY A 326 -28.19 40.86 -9.83
C GLY A 326 -29.36 41.52 -10.54
N ASN A 327 -30.28 42.18 -9.83
CA ASN A 327 -31.08 43.28 -10.41
C ASN A 327 -31.87 44.02 -9.32
N ALA A 328 -31.28 45.06 -8.73
CA ALA A 328 -32.00 46.22 -8.18
C ALA A 328 -31.03 47.39 -7.96
N ALA A 329 -31.38 48.52 -8.57
CA ALA A 329 -30.80 49.87 -8.53
C ALA A 329 -29.65 50.17 -9.50
#